data_AF-A0A9E7MY50-F1
#
_entry.id   AF-A0A9E7MY50-F1
#
_cell.length_a   1.000
_cell.length_b   1.000
_cell.length_c   1.000
_cell.angle_alpha   90.00
_cell.angle_beta   90.00
_cell.angle_gamma   90.00
#
_symmetry.space_group_name_H-M   'P 1'
#
loop_
_entity.id
_entity.type
_entity.pdbx_description
1 polymer ?
#
loop_
_entity_poly.entity_id
_entity_poly.type
_entity_poly.pdbx_seq_one_letter_code
_entity_poly.pdbx_strand_id
1 'polypeptide(L)'
;MGGFEIMFTLGESSGSLEKIVEEAITAGKEYGYSKESIIEIALSEYDVFIHCQGKEVFNATVHFNEFLYELLRFAFYAMTGEVPKNMRSYGWSFKSSKELPDWLDEEVRTLRELLGGEFNELTSNLFLRSFLGSYDPRFIVYGFRGSEYVYFISVDYRKVCKVSIKEFVKIIMNVTEDAIQELESYTPIFEKNGIKGYQEMINDYKRLLEKLRASLRKQ
;
A
#
# COMPACT_ATOMS: atom_id res chain seq x y z
N MET A 1 4.44 -23.27 8.47
CA MET A 1 3.45 -22.40 7.80
C MET A 1 3.51 -21.06 8.50
N GLY A 2 4.25 -20.11 7.94
CA GLY A 2 4.28 -18.72 8.40
C GLY A 2 4.35 -17.89 7.13
N GLY A 3 3.17 -17.57 6.59
CA GLY A 3 2.99 -16.91 5.30
C GLY A 3 3.33 -15.42 5.37
N PHE A 4 3.22 -14.75 4.23
CA PHE A 4 3.15 -13.30 4.18
C PHE A 4 1.80 -12.86 4.77
N GLU A 5 1.78 -11.79 5.55
CA GLU A 5 0.59 -11.32 6.25
C GLU A 5 0.62 -9.80 6.33
N ILE A 6 -0.54 -9.17 6.15
CA ILE A 6 -0.73 -7.73 6.29
C ILE A 6 -1.91 -7.54 7.22
N MET A 7 -1.72 -6.74 8.26
CA MET A 7 -2.75 -6.31 9.17
C MET A 7 -2.78 -4.78 9.20
N PHE A 8 -3.97 -4.22 9.35
CA PHE A 8 -4.13 -2.80 9.63
C PHE A 8 -5.13 -2.65 10.78
N THR A 9 -4.87 -1.68 11.64
CA THR A 9 -5.72 -1.35 12.78
C THR A 9 -5.73 0.16 12.94
N LEU A 10 -6.88 0.71 13.30
CA LEU A 10 -6.93 2.11 13.69
C LEU A 10 -6.15 2.31 15.00
N GLY A 11 -5.26 3.30 15.04
CA GLY A 11 -4.39 3.56 16.19
C GLY A 11 -5.18 3.73 17.49
N GLU A 12 -4.83 2.97 18.53
CA GLU A 12 -5.57 2.92 19.80
C GLU A 12 -5.68 4.30 20.47
N SER A 13 -4.69 5.18 20.26
CA SER A 13 -4.68 6.55 20.79
C SER A 13 -5.75 7.46 20.18
N SER A 14 -6.28 7.10 19.01
CA SER A 14 -7.11 7.96 18.17
C SER A 14 -8.62 7.69 18.37
N GLY A 15 -8.99 6.63 19.10
CA GLY A 15 -10.38 6.27 19.38
C GLY A 15 -11.04 5.49 18.23
N SER A 16 -12.38 5.47 18.17
CA SER A 16 -13.09 4.83 17.04
C SER A 16 -13.00 5.67 15.77
N LEU A 17 -13.07 5.05 14.58
CA LEU A 17 -13.02 5.80 13.32
C LEU A 17 -14.18 6.80 13.23
N GLU A 18 -15.35 6.45 13.77
CA GLU A 18 -16.49 7.37 13.88
C GLU A 18 -16.11 8.68 14.58
N LYS A 19 -15.39 8.60 15.72
CA LYS A 19 -14.94 9.78 16.46
C LYS A 19 -13.95 10.62 15.64
N ILE A 20 -12.98 9.97 15.00
CA ILE A 20 -11.97 10.66 14.16
C ILE A 20 -12.65 11.34 12.97
N VAL A 21 -13.62 10.67 12.34
CA VAL A 21 -14.42 11.23 11.24
C VAL A 21 -15.20 12.46 11.71
N GLU A 22 -15.86 12.39 12.87
CA GLU A 22 -16.59 13.54 13.43
C GLU A 22 -15.67 14.72 13.76
N GLU A 23 -14.50 14.47 14.34
CA GLU A 23 -13.49 15.49 14.64
C GLU A 23 -12.95 16.13 13.35
N ALA A 24 -12.61 15.32 12.34
CA ALA A 24 -12.14 15.79 11.04
C ALA A 24 -13.19 16.66 10.34
N ILE A 25 -14.47 16.28 10.40
CA ILE A 25 -15.59 17.04 9.85
C ILE A 25 -15.77 18.36 10.59
N THR A 26 -15.70 18.33 11.92
CA THR A 26 -15.86 19.52 12.76
C THR A 26 -14.75 20.53 12.49
N ALA A 27 -13.49 20.08 12.55
CA ALA A 27 -12.34 20.89 12.19
C ALA A 27 -12.43 21.39 10.75
N GLY A 28 -12.82 20.54 9.81
CA GLY A 28 -12.97 20.93 8.41
C GLY A 28 -14.00 22.03 8.18
N LYS A 29 -15.12 22.03 8.93
CA LYS A 29 -16.12 23.11 8.88
C LYS A 29 -15.62 24.38 9.56
N GLU A 30 -14.91 24.26 10.68
CA GLU A 30 -14.38 25.39 11.45
C GLU A 30 -13.28 26.14 10.66
N TYR A 31 -12.36 25.40 10.06
CA TYR A 31 -11.17 25.95 9.38
C TYR A 31 -11.31 26.02 7.85
N GLY A 32 -12.46 25.60 7.30
CA GLY A 32 -12.74 25.68 5.86
C GLY A 32 -11.92 24.71 5.01
N TYR A 33 -11.61 23.51 5.52
CA TYR A 33 -10.89 22.49 4.76
C TYR A 33 -11.70 21.96 3.58
N SER A 34 -11.01 21.53 2.53
CA SER A 34 -11.64 20.84 1.42
C SER A 34 -12.21 19.49 1.88
N LYS A 35 -13.14 18.93 1.09
CA LYS A 35 -13.72 17.62 1.35
C LYS A 35 -12.66 16.53 1.32
N GLU A 36 -11.70 16.68 0.42
CA GLU A 36 -10.56 15.80 0.24
C GLU A 36 -9.69 15.80 1.49
N SER A 37 -9.34 16.98 2.03
CA SER A 37 -8.55 17.08 3.25
C SER A 37 -9.27 16.52 4.48
N ILE A 38 -10.59 16.67 4.56
CA ILE A 38 -11.38 16.04 5.65
C ILE A 38 -11.27 14.51 5.58
N ILE A 39 -11.35 13.93 4.38
CA ILE A 39 -11.19 12.48 4.19
C ILE A 39 -9.76 12.05 4.53
N GLU A 40 -8.75 12.80 4.10
CA GLU A 40 -7.34 12.50 4.39
C GLU A 40 -7.06 12.51 5.89
N ILE A 41 -7.55 13.53 6.62
CA ILE A 41 -7.44 13.60 8.08
C ILE A 41 -8.18 12.42 8.73
N ALA A 42 -9.39 12.09 8.26
CA ALA A 42 -10.15 11.00 8.84
C ALA A 42 -9.46 9.62 8.69
N LEU A 43 -8.61 9.46 7.68
CA LEU A 43 -7.94 8.21 7.33
C LEU A 43 -6.43 8.24 7.65
N SER A 44 -6.02 9.15 8.54
CA SER A 44 -4.62 9.45 8.82
C SER A 44 -3.96 8.55 9.86
N GLU A 45 -4.74 7.85 10.70
CA GLU A 45 -4.23 7.23 11.94
C GLU A 45 -4.25 5.69 11.91
N TYR A 46 -4.00 5.07 10.76
CA TYR A 46 -3.98 3.60 10.65
C TYR A 46 -2.57 3.06 10.88
N ASP A 47 -2.43 2.17 11.86
CA ASP A 47 -1.22 1.39 12.07
C ASP A 47 -1.27 0.14 11.19
N VAL A 48 -0.21 -0.06 10.41
CA VAL A 48 -0.07 -1.19 9.50
C VAL A 48 1.11 -2.04 9.90
N PHE A 49 0.88 -3.35 9.95
CA PHE A 49 1.89 -4.37 10.23
C PHE A 49 1.98 -5.33 9.06
N ILE A 50 3.18 -5.53 8.52
CA ILE A 50 3.46 -6.56 7.52
C ILE A 50 4.41 -7.57 8.14
N HIS A 51 3.99 -8.82 8.15
CA HIS A 51 4.77 -9.94 8.63
C HIS A 51 5.08 -10.90 7.50
N CYS A 52 6.20 -11.58 7.66
CA CYS A 52 6.71 -12.48 6.65
C CYS A 52 7.53 -13.56 7.35
N GLN A 53 7.06 -14.80 7.25
CA GLN A 53 7.62 -15.91 8.02
C GLN A 53 7.65 -15.63 9.54
N GLY A 54 6.59 -14.97 10.04
CA GLY A 54 6.44 -14.60 11.44
C GLY A 54 7.37 -13.47 11.91
N LYS A 55 8.09 -12.82 10.98
CA LYS A 55 8.97 -11.69 11.28
C LYS A 55 8.35 -10.40 10.73
N GLU A 56 8.33 -9.36 11.56
CA GLU A 56 7.94 -8.01 11.14
C GLU A 56 8.88 -7.50 10.05
N VAL A 57 8.31 -6.96 8.97
CA VAL A 57 9.05 -6.33 7.86
C VAL A 57 8.55 -4.91 7.56
N PHE A 58 7.45 -4.50 8.15
CA PHE A 58 6.93 -3.14 8.08
C PHE A 58 6.02 -2.92 9.29
N ASN A 59 6.20 -1.80 9.97
CA ASN A 59 5.34 -1.36 11.07
C ASN A 59 5.35 0.17 11.08
N ALA A 60 4.24 0.76 10.65
CA ALA A 60 4.12 2.21 10.61
C ALA A 60 2.66 2.65 10.67
N THR A 61 2.45 3.84 11.21
CA THR A 61 1.24 4.61 10.97
C THR A 61 1.28 5.15 9.53
N VAL A 62 0.17 5.06 8.81
CA VAL A 62 0.09 5.39 7.38
C VAL A 62 -1.12 6.27 7.06
N HIS A 63 -0.99 7.05 5.99
CA HIS A 63 -2.14 7.52 5.22
C HIS A 63 -2.84 6.32 4.59
N PHE A 64 -3.97 5.89 5.15
CA PHE A 64 -4.63 4.64 4.76
C PHE A 64 -5.05 4.60 3.29
N ASN A 65 -5.47 5.75 2.76
CA ASN A 65 -5.79 5.90 1.35
C ASN A 65 -4.57 5.61 0.45
N GLU A 66 -3.41 6.18 0.78
CA GLU A 66 -2.17 5.95 0.03
C GLU A 66 -1.70 4.50 0.14
N PHE A 67 -1.79 3.94 1.35
CA PHE A 67 -1.46 2.55 1.63
C PHE A 67 -2.23 1.58 0.74
N LEU A 68 -3.57 1.70 0.66
CA LEU A 68 -4.39 0.81 -0.15
C LEU A 68 -4.09 0.93 -1.65
N TYR A 69 -3.89 2.15 -2.17
CA TYR A 69 -3.50 2.34 -3.57
C TYR A 69 -2.14 1.71 -3.87
N GLU A 70 -1.14 1.89 -2.98
CA GLU A 70 0.18 1.29 -3.17
C GLU A 70 0.15 -0.24 -3.03
N LEU A 71 -0.64 -0.81 -2.11
CA LEU A 71 -0.83 -2.27 -2.05
C LEU A 71 -1.41 -2.82 -3.34
N LEU A 72 -2.49 -2.20 -3.85
CA LEU A 72 -3.10 -2.61 -5.12
C LEU A 72 -2.10 -2.45 -6.27
N ARG A 73 -1.30 -1.38 -6.27
CA ARG A 73 -0.22 -1.16 -7.25
C ARG A 73 0.79 -2.28 -7.25
N PHE A 74 1.24 -2.73 -6.08
CA PHE A 74 2.13 -3.88 -5.94
C PHE A 74 1.46 -5.18 -6.42
N ALA A 75 0.17 -5.38 -6.13
CA ALA A 75 -0.56 -6.58 -6.57
C ALA A 75 -0.73 -6.63 -8.10
N PHE A 76 -1.07 -5.51 -8.75
CA PHE A 76 -1.12 -5.46 -10.21
C PHE A 76 0.24 -5.74 -10.81
N TYR A 77 1.29 -5.07 -10.32
CA TYR A 77 2.64 -5.30 -10.78
C TYR A 77 3.07 -6.76 -10.63
N ALA A 78 2.80 -7.38 -9.48
CA ALA A 78 3.07 -8.79 -9.23
C ALA A 78 2.39 -9.70 -10.28
N MET A 79 1.11 -9.43 -10.56
CA MET A 79 0.31 -10.23 -11.49
C MET A 79 0.72 -10.07 -12.95
N THR A 80 0.84 -8.82 -13.41
CA THR A 80 0.92 -8.50 -14.84
C THR A 80 2.33 -8.10 -15.28
N GLY A 81 3.22 -7.78 -14.34
CA GLY A 81 4.49 -7.11 -14.63
C GLY A 81 4.35 -5.63 -14.97
N GLU A 82 3.14 -5.06 -14.86
CA GLU A 82 2.84 -3.68 -15.22
C GLU A 82 2.00 -2.99 -14.13
N VAL A 83 2.07 -1.66 -14.09
CA VAL A 83 1.20 -0.83 -13.24
C VAL A 83 0.12 -0.15 -14.09
N PRO A 84 -1.18 -0.22 -13.72
CA PRO A 84 -2.24 0.46 -14.46
C PRO A 84 -2.01 1.98 -14.52
N LYS A 85 -2.07 2.58 -15.71
CA LYS A 85 -1.82 4.03 -15.92
C LYS A 85 -2.74 4.96 -15.12
N ASN A 86 -3.96 4.51 -14.82
CA ASN A 86 -4.98 5.32 -14.15
C ASN A 86 -5.02 5.08 -12.63
N MET A 87 -4.04 4.37 -12.09
CA MET A 87 -3.93 4.12 -10.65
C MET A 87 -3.13 5.25 -10.00
N ARG A 88 -3.61 5.75 -8.86
CA ARG A 88 -2.85 6.72 -8.05
C ARG A 88 -1.55 6.05 -7.59
N SER A 89 -0.44 6.78 -7.66
CA SER A 89 0.88 6.31 -7.27
C SER A 89 1.48 7.34 -6.31
N TYR A 90 1.87 6.86 -5.14
CA TYR A 90 2.58 7.61 -4.11
C TYR A 90 4.05 7.14 -3.99
N GLY A 91 4.38 6.04 -4.68
CA GLY A 91 5.76 5.56 -4.86
C GLY A 91 6.34 5.86 -6.25
N TRP A 92 7.52 5.31 -6.49
CA TRP A 92 8.24 5.35 -7.76
C TRP A 92 8.26 3.99 -8.45
N SER A 93 8.50 4.01 -9.75
CA SER A 93 8.76 2.81 -10.56
C SER A 93 9.97 3.07 -11.44
N PHE A 94 10.87 2.09 -11.51
CA PHE A 94 12.10 2.18 -12.28
C PHE A 94 12.14 1.01 -13.25
N LYS A 95 12.53 1.24 -14.50
CA LYS A 95 12.64 0.19 -15.52
C LYS A 95 13.97 -0.56 -15.44
N SER A 96 14.96 0.04 -14.80
CA SER A 96 16.24 -0.59 -14.51
C SER A 96 16.96 0.09 -13.34
N SER A 97 17.91 -0.60 -12.72
CA SER A 97 18.77 -0.01 -11.69
C SER A 97 19.59 1.19 -12.17
N LYS A 98 19.78 1.36 -13.49
CA LYS A 98 20.49 2.52 -14.07
C LYS A 98 19.68 3.81 -14.02
N GLU A 99 18.37 3.73 -13.80
CA GLU A 99 17.49 4.90 -13.64
C GLU A 99 17.45 5.39 -12.18
N LEU A 100 18.09 4.66 -11.25
CA LEU A 100 18.12 5.06 -9.86
C LEU A 100 19.05 6.28 -9.71
N PRO A 101 18.56 7.39 -9.14
CA PRO A 101 19.41 8.54 -8.88
C PRO A 101 20.46 8.25 -7.79
N ASP A 102 21.61 8.90 -7.88
CA ASP A 102 22.77 8.68 -7.00
C ASP A 102 22.47 8.86 -5.49
N TRP A 103 21.46 9.67 -5.14
CA TRP A 103 21.05 9.82 -3.74
C TRP A 103 20.40 8.55 -3.15
N LEU A 104 20.09 7.54 -3.97
CA LEU A 104 19.63 6.21 -3.54
C LEU A 104 20.78 5.19 -3.38
N ASP A 105 22.04 5.60 -3.50
CA ASP A 105 23.19 4.67 -3.49
C ASP A 105 23.24 3.75 -2.26
N GLU A 106 22.87 4.27 -1.08
CA GLU A 106 22.81 3.45 0.14
C GLU A 106 21.70 2.38 0.09
N GLU A 107 20.54 2.73 -0.46
CA GLU A 107 19.45 1.79 -0.69
C GLU A 107 19.88 0.73 -1.71
N VAL A 108 20.52 1.14 -2.80
CA VAL A 108 21.05 0.23 -3.84
C VAL A 108 22.07 -0.74 -3.26
N ARG A 109 23.00 -0.27 -2.41
CA ARG A 109 23.96 -1.13 -1.73
C ARG A 109 23.25 -2.15 -0.85
N THR A 110 22.27 -1.70 -0.05
CA THR A 110 21.46 -2.57 0.82
C THR A 110 20.71 -3.61 0.00
N LEU A 111 20.07 -3.21 -1.10
CA LEU A 111 19.36 -4.12 -2.01
C LEU A 111 20.31 -5.17 -2.61
N ARG A 112 21.52 -4.78 -3.01
CA ARG A 112 22.53 -5.69 -3.54
C ARG A 112 23.00 -6.69 -2.50
N GLU A 113 23.21 -6.26 -1.26
CA GLU A 113 23.56 -7.12 -0.13
C GLU A 113 22.44 -8.13 0.16
N LEU A 114 21.18 -7.68 0.18
CA LEU A 114 20.02 -8.50 0.50
C LEU A 114 19.65 -9.50 -0.60
N LEU A 115 19.72 -9.10 -1.86
CA LEU A 115 19.36 -9.94 -3.02
C LEU A 115 20.52 -10.79 -3.54
N GLY A 116 21.76 -10.43 -3.22
CA GLY A 116 22.96 -11.12 -3.69
C GLY A 116 22.97 -11.31 -5.21
N GLY A 117 23.04 -12.57 -5.66
CA GLY A 117 23.10 -12.90 -7.08
C GLY A 117 21.84 -12.55 -7.88
N GLU A 118 20.67 -12.48 -7.25
CA GLU A 118 19.39 -12.17 -7.91
C GLU A 118 19.24 -10.68 -8.25
N PHE A 119 20.07 -9.80 -7.66
CA PHE A 119 19.95 -8.35 -7.81
C PHE A 119 19.93 -7.89 -9.27
N ASN A 120 20.90 -8.35 -10.07
CA ASN A 120 21.03 -7.90 -11.46
C ASN A 120 19.86 -8.37 -12.33
N GLU A 121 19.34 -9.58 -12.09
CA GLU A 121 18.20 -10.12 -12.82
C GLU A 121 16.93 -9.35 -12.45
N LEU A 122 16.66 -9.19 -11.16
CA LEU A 122 15.45 -8.51 -10.67
C LEU A 122 15.42 -7.02 -11.03
N THR A 123 16.58 -6.36 -11.08
CA THR A 123 16.69 -4.94 -11.46
C THR A 123 16.85 -4.70 -12.95
N SER A 124 16.82 -5.75 -13.78
CA SER A 124 16.83 -5.64 -15.24
C SER A 124 15.45 -5.34 -15.84
N ASN A 125 14.40 -5.45 -15.02
CA ASN A 125 13.01 -5.20 -15.39
C ASN A 125 12.42 -4.07 -14.55
N LEU A 126 11.16 -3.71 -14.83
CA LEU A 126 10.37 -2.81 -14.00
C LEU A 126 10.37 -3.29 -12.55
N PHE A 127 10.60 -2.40 -11.58
CA PHE A 127 10.42 -2.64 -10.14
C PHE A 127 9.85 -1.40 -9.45
N LEU A 128 9.27 -1.62 -8.27
CA LEU A 128 8.59 -0.58 -7.50
C LEU A 128 9.39 -0.18 -6.27
N ARG A 129 9.30 1.11 -5.90
CA ARG A 129 9.76 1.66 -4.62
C ARG A 129 8.61 2.42 -4.00
N SER A 130 8.35 2.25 -2.72
CA SER A 130 7.25 2.92 -2.01
C SER A 130 7.55 3.08 -0.53
N PHE A 131 6.82 3.98 0.13
CA PHE A 131 6.74 4.06 1.60
C PHE A 131 5.43 3.49 2.12
N LEU A 132 4.56 2.96 1.23
CA LEU A 132 3.24 2.42 1.57
C LEU A 132 2.37 3.40 2.38
N GLY A 133 2.49 4.70 2.10
CA GLY A 133 1.75 5.75 2.81
C GLY A 133 2.27 6.08 4.21
N SER A 134 3.43 5.55 4.63
CA SER A 134 4.01 5.87 5.93
C SER A 134 4.33 7.35 6.10
N TYR A 135 4.03 7.89 7.28
CA TYR A 135 4.50 9.22 7.71
C TYR A 135 6.01 9.29 7.90
N ASP A 136 6.65 8.14 8.17
CA ASP A 136 8.08 8.05 8.32
C ASP A 136 8.71 7.59 7.00
N PRO A 137 9.38 8.50 6.27
CA PRO A 137 9.97 8.19 4.97
C PRO A 137 11.15 7.21 5.06
N ARG A 138 11.54 6.75 6.27
CA ARG A 138 12.55 5.70 6.43
C ARG A 138 12.00 4.31 6.12
N PHE A 139 10.70 4.07 6.24
CA PHE A 139 10.08 2.76 5.98
C PHE A 139 9.92 2.50 4.48
N ILE A 140 11.05 2.36 3.80
CA ILE A 140 11.13 2.12 2.37
C ILE A 140 10.95 0.65 2.07
N VAL A 141 10.05 0.37 1.13
CA VAL A 141 9.85 -0.96 0.58
C VAL A 141 10.09 -0.97 -0.93
N TYR A 142 10.67 -2.07 -1.39
CA TYR A 142 10.84 -2.36 -2.81
C TYR A 142 10.05 -3.62 -3.19
N GLY A 143 9.46 -3.59 -4.39
CA GLY A 143 8.79 -4.73 -4.99
C GLY A 143 9.49 -5.13 -6.27
N PHE A 144 10.06 -6.34 -6.29
CA PHE A 144 10.61 -6.95 -7.51
C PHE A 144 9.78 -8.17 -7.89
N ARG A 145 9.63 -8.40 -9.19
CA ARG A 145 8.92 -9.55 -9.74
C ARG A 145 9.92 -10.50 -10.41
N GLY A 146 10.02 -11.71 -9.88
CA GLY A 146 10.57 -12.86 -10.58
C GLY A 146 9.51 -13.56 -11.43
N SER A 147 9.84 -14.74 -11.95
CA SER A 147 8.91 -15.56 -12.75
C SER A 147 7.71 -16.07 -11.95
N GLU A 148 7.94 -16.55 -10.74
CA GLU A 148 6.92 -17.18 -9.88
C GLU A 148 6.70 -16.44 -8.55
N TYR A 149 7.63 -15.56 -8.19
CA TYR A 149 7.70 -14.92 -6.88
C TYR A 149 7.76 -13.40 -6.98
N VAL A 150 7.20 -12.74 -5.97
CA VAL A 150 7.47 -11.35 -5.64
C VAL A 150 8.51 -11.32 -4.53
N TYR A 151 9.48 -10.42 -4.67
CA TYR A 151 10.43 -10.06 -3.64
C TYR A 151 10.00 -8.72 -3.08
N PHE A 152 9.34 -8.77 -1.92
CA PHE A 152 9.01 -7.61 -1.13
C PHE A 152 10.17 -7.34 -0.17
N ILE A 153 10.88 -6.24 -0.33
CA ILE A 153 12.10 -5.95 0.43
C ILE A 153 11.85 -4.73 1.28
N SER A 154 12.03 -4.88 2.58
CA SER A 154 12.04 -3.76 3.50
C SER A 154 13.49 -3.36 3.77
N VAL A 155 13.83 -2.13 3.38
CA VAL A 155 15.20 -1.62 3.46
C VAL A 155 15.58 -1.36 4.91
N ASP A 156 14.72 -0.68 5.67
CA ASP A 156 14.95 -0.34 7.07
C ASP A 156 15.10 -1.59 7.94
N TYR A 157 14.22 -2.58 7.72
CA TYR A 157 14.27 -3.86 8.42
C TYR A 157 15.35 -4.81 7.90
N ARG A 158 15.98 -4.49 6.77
CA ARG A 158 16.94 -5.34 6.05
C ARG A 158 16.43 -6.77 5.83
N LYS A 159 15.19 -6.90 5.36
CA LYS A 159 14.51 -8.20 5.18
C LYS A 159 13.98 -8.36 3.77
N VAL A 160 14.09 -9.58 3.25
CA VAL A 160 13.55 -10.00 1.95
C VAL A 160 12.42 -10.99 2.18
N CYS A 161 11.27 -10.68 1.61
CA CYS A 161 10.09 -11.52 1.60
C CYS A 161 9.85 -12.04 0.19
N LYS A 162 10.24 -13.30 0.00
CA LYS A 162 9.96 -14.03 -1.23
C LYS A 162 8.62 -14.73 -1.08
N VAL A 163 7.62 -14.27 -1.81
CA VAL A 163 6.23 -14.73 -1.72
C VAL A 163 5.77 -15.18 -3.10
N SER A 164 5.05 -16.28 -3.21
CA SER A 164 4.51 -16.67 -4.53
C SER A 164 3.56 -15.58 -5.03
N ILE A 165 3.58 -15.27 -6.33
CA ILE A 165 2.73 -14.20 -6.91
C ILE A 165 1.25 -14.44 -6.55
N LYS A 166 0.79 -15.69 -6.64
CA LYS A 166 -0.60 -16.07 -6.34
C LYS A 166 -0.98 -15.79 -4.88
N GLU A 167 -0.10 -16.13 -3.94
CA GLU A 167 -0.32 -15.89 -2.51
C GLU A 167 -0.31 -14.40 -2.19
N PHE A 168 0.71 -13.68 -2.67
CA PHE A 168 0.86 -12.24 -2.46
C PHE A 168 -0.39 -11.46 -2.91
N VAL A 169 -0.89 -11.77 -4.10
CA VAL A 169 -2.05 -11.10 -4.69
C VAL A 169 -3.33 -11.46 -3.95
N LYS A 170 -3.50 -12.72 -3.55
CA LYS A 170 -4.65 -13.16 -2.76
C LYS A 170 -4.71 -12.44 -1.41
N ILE A 171 -3.57 -12.29 -0.73
CA ILE A 171 -3.49 -11.57 0.55
C ILE A 171 -3.90 -10.12 0.37
N ILE A 172 -3.34 -9.42 -0.63
CA ILE A 172 -3.68 -8.02 -0.88
C ILE A 172 -5.16 -7.86 -1.24
N MET A 173 -5.73 -8.78 -2.02
CA MET A 173 -7.16 -8.78 -2.32
C MET A 173 -8.00 -8.88 -1.04
N ASN A 174 -7.70 -9.83 -0.15
CA ASN A 174 -8.43 -9.99 1.10
C ASN A 174 -8.32 -8.73 1.98
N VAL A 175 -7.11 -8.19 2.15
CA VAL A 175 -6.87 -6.96 2.92
C VAL A 175 -7.65 -5.78 2.34
N THR A 176 -7.70 -5.67 1.02
CA THR A 176 -8.46 -4.61 0.35
C THR A 176 -9.97 -4.81 0.53
N GLU A 177 -10.46 -6.06 0.53
CA GLU A 177 -11.87 -6.38 0.77
C GLU A 177 -12.29 -6.01 2.19
N ASP A 178 -11.49 -6.35 3.18
CA ASP A 178 -11.73 -6.02 4.58
C ASP A 178 -11.71 -4.49 4.77
N ALA A 179 -10.74 -3.80 4.16
CA ALA A 179 -10.65 -2.34 4.20
C ALA A 179 -11.88 -1.68 3.55
N ILE A 180 -12.36 -2.19 2.41
CA ILE A 180 -13.59 -1.68 1.77
C ILE A 180 -14.79 -1.84 2.71
N GLN A 181 -14.95 -3.01 3.34
CA GLN A 181 -16.07 -3.24 4.26
C GLN A 181 -16.04 -2.30 5.45
N GLU A 182 -14.86 -2.09 6.03
CA GLU A 182 -14.66 -1.12 7.11
C GLU A 182 -15.05 0.29 6.63
N LEU A 183 -14.48 0.75 5.51
CA LEU A 183 -14.75 2.09 4.97
C LEU A 183 -16.25 2.30 4.66
N GLU A 184 -16.93 1.31 4.09
CA GLU A 184 -18.37 1.38 3.79
C GLU A 184 -19.23 1.58 5.04
N SER A 185 -18.81 1.05 6.19
CA SER A 185 -19.54 1.22 7.45
C SER A 185 -19.63 2.68 7.90
N TYR A 186 -18.73 3.55 7.43
CA TYR A 186 -18.67 4.98 7.77
C TYR A 186 -19.22 5.91 6.68
N THR A 187 -19.57 5.39 5.50
CA THR A 187 -20.21 6.17 4.42
C THR A 187 -21.36 7.06 4.92
N PRO A 188 -22.29 6.57 5.78
CA PRO A 188 -23.41 7.40 6.24
C PRO A 188 -22.99 8.67 6.97
N ILE A 189 -21.84 8.69 7.66
CA ILE A 189 -21.35 9.86 8.41
C ILE A 189 -20.88 10.94 7.44
N PHE A 190 -20.11 10.56 6.42
CA PHE A 190 -19.63 11.46 5.38
C PHE A 190 -20.78 12.01 4.52
N GLU A 191 -21.75 11.15 4.16
CA GLU A 191 -22.91 11.56 3.36
C GLU A 191 -23.80 12.57 4.08
N LYS A 192 -24.10 12.34 5.37
CA LYS A 192 -24.86 13.29 6.22
C LYS A 192 -24.20 14.66 6.28
N ASN A 193 -22.88 14.72 6.14
CA ASN A 193 -22.08 15.93 6.16
C ASN A 193 -21.77 16.50 4.76
N GLY A 194 -22.36 15.94 3.70
CA GLY A 194 -22.23 16.43 2.32
C GLY A 194 -20.87 16.14 1.67
N ILE A 195 -20.09 15.21 2.23
CA ILE A 195 -18.74 14.87 1.77
C ILE A 195 -18.81 13.74 0.74
N LYS A 196 -19.00 14.09 -0.53
CA LYS A 196 -19.27 13.14 -1.62
C LYS A 196 -18.05 12.35 -2.11
N GLY A 197 -16.83 12.87 -1.94
CA GLY A 197 -15.60 12.23 -2.44
C GLY A 197 -15.26 10.89 -1.77
N TYR A 198 -15.83 10.63 -0.59
CA TYR A 198 -15.58 9.40 0.18
C TYR A 198 -16.14 8.15 -0.54
N GLN A 199 -17.38 8.22 -1.01
CA GLN A 199 -17.99 7.10 -1.74
C GLN A 199 -17.31 6.86 -3.09
N GLU A 200 -16.85 7.92 -3.77
CA GLU A 200 -16.10 7.80 -5.02
C GLU A 200 -14.77 7.06 -4.83
N MET A 201 -14.06 7.34 -3.73
CA MET A 201 -12.84 6.63 -3.34
C MET A 201 -13.10 5.13 -3.12
N ILE A 202 -14.12 4.76 -2.36
CA ILE A 202 -14.50 3.35 -2.13
C ILE A 202 -14.83 2.65 -3.45
N ASN A 203 -15.60 3.32 -4.32
CA ASN A 203 -15.97 2.77 -5.62
C ASN A 203 -14.74 2.55 -6.51
N ASP A 204 -13.69 3.37 -6.39
CA ASP A 204 -12.45 3.13 -7.12
C ASP A 204 -11.74 1.87 -6.64
N TYR A 205 -11.63 1.64 -5.32
CA TYR A 205 -11.07 0.40 -4.77
C TYR A 205 -11.81 -0.84 -5.26
N LYS A 206 -13.15 -0.83 -5.22
CA LYS A 206 -13.97 -1.93 -5.75
C LYS A 206 -13.67 -2.20 -7.23
N ARG A 207 -13.58 -1.14 -8.04
CA ARG A 207 -13.25 -1.24 -9.47
C ARG A 207 -11.86 -1.83 -9.70
N LEU A 208 -10.87 -1.43 -8.91
CA LEU A 208 -9.49 -1.94 -8.99
C LEU A 208 -9.42 -3.41 -8.57
N LEU A 209 -10.11 -3.77 -7.48
CA LEU A 209 -10.19 -5.15 -7.00
C LEU A 209 -10.84 -6.08 -8.03
N GLU A 210 -11.92 -5.65 -8.68
CA GLU A 210 -12.56 -6.42 -9.76
C GLU A 210 -11.62 -6.61 -10.96
N LYS A 211 -10.86 -5.58 -11.34
CA LYS A 211 -9.84 -5.71 -12.39
C LYS A 211 -8.75 -6.71 -12.00
N LEU A 212 -8.30 -6.69 -10.75
CA LEU A 212 -7.28 -7.61 -10.24
C LEU A 212 -7.79 -9.06 -10.24
N ARG A 213 -9.03 -9.29 -9.77
CA ARG A 213 -9.75 -10.57 -9.84
C ARG A 213 -9.86 -11.10 -11.26
N ALA A 214 -10.23 -10.23 -12.20
CA ALA A 214 -10.34 -10.59 -13.62
C ALA A 214 -8.99 -11.00 -14.22
N SER A 215 -7.90 -10.34 -13.82
CA SER A 215 -6.54 -10.72 -14.23
C SER A 215 -6.11 -12.08 -13.68
N LEU A 216 -6.47 -12.39 -12.43
CA LEU A 216 -6.17 -13.68 -11.80
C LEU A 216 -6.84 -14.86 -12.50
N ARG A 217 -8.07 -14.69 -13.02
CA ARG A 217 -8.81 -15.74 -13.74
C ARG A 217 -8.27 -16.06 -15.13
N LYS A 218 -7.41 -15.22 -15.69
CA LYS A 218 -6.85 -15.38 -17.05
C LYS A 218 -5.51 -16.14 -17.08
N GLN A 219 -4.96 -16.49 -15.92
CA GLN A 219 -3.73 -17.27 -15.75
C GLN A 219 -4.06 -18.73 -15.44
#